data_AF-A0A7S3Q0U3-F1
#
_entry.id   AF-A0A7S3Q0U3-F1
#
_cell.length_a   1.000
_cell.length_b   1.000
_cell.length_c   1.000
_cell.angle_alpha   90.00
_cell.angle_beta   90.00
_cell.angle_gamma   90.00
#
_symmetry.space_group_name_H-M   'P 1'
#
loop_
_entity.id
_entity.type
_entity.pdbx_description
1 polymer ?
#
loop_
_entity_poly.entity_id
_entity_poly.type
_entity_poly.pdbx_seq_one_letter_code
_entity_poly.pdbx_strand_id
1 'polypeptide(L)'
;MHDNEPFRTSFFLQIHGHPCINYSSQIKCYYLKKFKMASRSICIMLIIPIVSSFIVSSPCIRSAAKIDEQQHHASKQKVRSSCIRTETSLYDADTNAIGEFKTIDDINDSATRAGKRVSISRPVIHWTVPGYKVGWRDENDNWFDEDGPRNGPPQNYWRQSADEREYNMEMAVVDAVLAEYDIESAVRSLEKRRSTRLPSMSRKILGSWAPLLLSSKRLTYNDKAVDNEGDIEVPFTIDVSRSNGRRFGPGNHYGVYDLKLVDGEALTIATTGNDDDICININADESNSQNALGKIGQEQLYFGGITYISDYVMIQRSPEGDIDFMLRADDSYLGISKSELEMYQ
;
A
#
# COMPACT_ATOMS: atom_id res chain seq x y z
N MET A 1 34.65 -24.83 41.99
CA MET A 1 34.34 -23.56 42.66
C MET A 1 34.75 -22.45 41.71
N HIS A 2 33.80 -21.97 40.91
CA HIS A 2 33.93 -20.76 40.12
C HIS A 2 32.64 -19.99 40.35
N ASP A 3 32.77 -18.87 41.05
CA ASP A 3 31.69 -17.95 41.34
C ASP A 3 31.33 -17.19 40.07
N ASN A 4 30.08 -17.35 39.62
CA ASN A 4 29.49 -16.53 38.57
C ASN A 4 28.76 -15.36 39.23
N GLU A 5 29.37 -14.18 39.22
CA GLU A 5 28.63 -12.94 39.50
C GLU A 5 27.81 -12.50 38.28
N PRO A 6 26.54 -12.08 38.44
CA PRO A 6 25.77 -11.51 37.36
C PRO A 6 26.19 -10.05 37.09
N PHE A 7 26.51 -9.76 35.84
CA PHE A 7 26.73 -8.41 35.33
C PHE A 7 25.50 -7.51 35.60
N ARG A 8 25.72 -6.42 36.35
CA ARG A 8 24.78 -5.30 36.45
C ARG A 8 25.19 -4.21 35.46
N THR A 9 24.45 -4.09 34.36
CA THR A 9 24.61 -2.95 33.45
C THR A 9 23.74 -1.80 33.95
N SER A 10 24.36 -0.69 34.34
CA SER A 10 23.67 0.54 34.73
C SER A 10 23.81 1.55 33.60
N PHE A 11 22.70 2.01 33.02
CA PHE A 11 22.70 3.14 32.09
C PHE A 11 22.38 4.42 32.86
N PHE A 12 23.30 5.39 32.84
CA PHE A 12 23.07 6.75 33.32
C PHE A 12 22.75 7.64 32.12
N LEU A 13 21.51 8.13 32.05
CA LEU A 13 21.14 9.24 31.17
C LEU A 13 20.96 10.47 32.05
N GLN A 14 21.89 11.42 31.96
CA GLN A 14 21.83 12.66 32.72
C GLN A 14 21.00 13.70 31.96
N ILE A 15 19.77 13.93 32.39
CA ILE A 15 18.94 15.06 31.96
C ILE A 15 18.84 16.02 33.15
N HIS A 16 19.30 17.25 32.96
CA HIS A 16 19.28 18.28 33.99
C HIS A 16 17.86 18.76 34.29
N GLY A 17 17.50 18.73 35.57
CA GLY A 17 16.48 19.58 36.17
C GLY A 17 15.07 19.01 36.20
N HIS A 18 14.81 18.05 37.09
CA HIS A 18 13.56 17.90 37.88
C HIS A 18 13.75 16.73 38.88
N PRO A 19 13.10 16.75 40.07
CA PRO A 19 13.34 15.76 41.12
C PRO A 19 12.85 14.36 40.73
N CYS A 20 13.74 13.37 40.84
CA CYS A 20 13.48 11.97 40.50
C CYS A 20 12.52 11.31 41.50
N ILE A 21 11.40 10.78 40.99
CA ILE A 21 10.60 9.77 41.70
C ILE A 21 11.16 8.40 41.33
N ASN A 22 11.68 7.66 42.32
CA ASN A 22 12.16 6.30 42.15
C ASN A 22 10.99 5.35 41.92
N TYR A 23 10.93 4.71 40.74
CA TYR A 23 10.05 3.56 40.50
C TYR A 23 10.90 2.29 40.41
N SER A 24 10.74 1.41 41.39
CA SER A 24 11.27 0.04 41.38
C SER A 24 10.13 -0.90 40.98
N SER A 25 10.11 -1.33 39.72
CA SER A 25 9.24 -2.41 39.27
C SER A 25 10.00 -3.74 39.41
N GLN A 26 9.64 -4.55 40.40
CA GLN A 26 10.12 -5.93 40.50
C GLN A 26 9.39 -6.80 39.47
N ILE A 27 10.10 -7.24 38.44
CA ILE A 27 9.64 -8.31 37.54
C ILE A 27 10.00 -9.64 38.20
N LYS A 28 8.98 -10.39 38.67
CA LYS A 28 9.17 -11.78 39.11
C LYS A 28 9.01 -12.71 37.91
N CYS A 29 10.12 -13.23 37.41
CA CYS A 29 10.12 -14.35 36.46
C CYS A 29 10.02 -15.68 37.22
N TYR A 30 8.95 -16.43 37.00
CA TYR A 30 8.83 -17.80 37.52
C TYR A 30 9.38 -18.79 36.49
N TYR A 31 10.41 -19.56 36.86
CA TYR A 31 10.88 -20.70 36.07
C TYR A 31 10.05 -21.93 36.41
N LEU A 32 9.36 -22.50 35.42
CA LEU A 32 8.71 -23.81 35.54
C LEU A 32 9.72 -24.94 35.27
N LYS A 33 9.64 -25.95 36.13
CA LYS A 33 10.50 -27.14 36.23
C LYS A 33 10.53 -27.94 34.91
N LYS A 34 11.74 -28.30 34.43
CA LYS A 34 11.94 -29.16 33.25
C LYS A 34 11.29 -30.54 33.44
N PHE A 35 10.33 -30.89 32.58
CA PHE A 35 9.98 -32.27 32.30
C PHE A 35 10.74 -32.77 31.07
N LYS A 36 11.30 -33.96 31.17
CA LYS A 36 12.14 -34.59 30.16
C LYS A 36 11.32 -35.69 29.49
N MET A 37 10.77 -35.44 28.30
CA MET A 37 10.37 -36.48 27.35
C MET A 37 10.54 -35.98 25.92
N ALA A 38 10.81 -36.93 25.02
CA ALA A 38 11.36 -36.72 23.69
C ALA A 38 10.41 -36.01 22.71
N SER A 39 11.04 -35.28 21.79
CA SER A 39 10.51 -34.65 20.58
C SER A 39 9.64 -33.38 20.74
N ARG A 40 10.32 -32.27 20.39
CA ARG A 40 9.82 -30.94 19.95
C ARG A 40 8.96 -30.17 20.96
N SER A 41 9.61 -29.32 21.76
CA SER A 41 8.95 -28.28 22.56
C SER A 41 8.84 -26.96 21.79
N ILE A 42 7.61 -26.48 21.62
CA ILE A 42 7.30 -25.09 21.27
C ILE A 42 7.14 -24.33 22.59
N CYS A 43 7.86 -23.22 22.75
CA CYS A 43 7.79 -22.36 23.94
C CYS A 43 6.85 -21.19 23.63
N ILE A 44 5.65 -21.19 24.21
CA ILE A 44 4.69 -20.08 24.09
C ILE A 44 4.90 -19.15 25.29
N MET A 45 5.38 -17.92 25.03
CA MET A 45 5.39 -16.86 26.04
C MET A 45 4.02 -16.19 26.10
N LEU A 46 3.31 -16.41 27.19
CA LEU A 46 2.09 -15.67 27.54
C LEU A 46 2.49 -14.43 28.35
N ILE A 47 2.33 -13.24 27.76
CA ILE A 47 2.47 -11.95 28.43
C ILE A 47 1.06 -11.51 28.82
N ILE A 48 0.75 -11.50 30.12
CA ILE A 48 -0.50 -10.95 30.65
C ILE A 48 -0.20 -9.57 31.24
N PRO A 49 -0.73 -8.47 30.67
CA PRO A 49 -0.59 -7.16 31.29
C PRO A 49 -1.54 -7.04 32.49
N ILE A 50 -0.98 -6.72 33.66
CA ILE A 50 -1.75 -6.35 34.85
C ILE A 50 -2.11 -4.87 34.71
N VAL A 51 -3.38 -4.58 34.41
CA VAL A 51 -3.90 -3.21 34.40
C VAL A 51 -4.12 -2.76 35.84
N SER A 52 -3.34 -1.79 36.30
CA SER A 52 -3.53 -1.14 37.60
C SER A 52 -4.15 0.24 37.37
N SER A 53 -5.44 0.38 37.66
CA SER A 53 -6.14 1.67 37.63
C SER A 53 -5.72 2.52 38.83
N PHE A 54 -5.14 3.70 38.58
CA PHE A 54 -4.95 4.73 39.60
C PHE A 54 -5.78 5.97 39.26
N ILE A 55 -6.73 6.27 40.14
CA ILE A 55 -7.48 7.53 40.18
C ILE A 55 -6.59 8.55 40.91
N VAL A 56 -6.17 9.60 40.20
CA VAL A 56 -5.52 10.77 40.81
C VAL A 56 -6.51 11.92 40.79
N SER A 57 -7.14 12.16 41.93
CA SER A 57 -7.85 13.40 42.25
C SER A 57 -6.85 14.43 42.79
N SER A 58 -6.85 15.64 42.26
CA SER A 58 -6.20 16.80 42.89
C SER A 58 -6.84 18.14 42.47
N PRO A 59 -6.68 19.20 43.28
CA PRO A 59 -7.80 20.08 43.64
C PRO A 59 -7.78 21.47 42.99
N CYS A 60 -8.93 22.13 43.09
CA CYS A 60 -9.16 23.54 42.83
C CYS A 60 -8.21 24.46 43.61
N ILE A 61 -7.62 25.44 42.91
CA ILE A 61 -7.18 26.70 43.51
C ILE A 61 -7.78 27.84 42.69
N ARG A 62 -8.65 28.62 43.37
CA ARG A 62 -9.15 29.92 42.90
C ARG A 62 -8.06 30.96 43.13
N SER A 63 -7.83 31.84 42.15
CA SER A 63 -7.42 33.21 42.45
C SER A 63 -8.18 34.15 41.51
N ALA A 64 -8.72 35.20 42.11
CA ALA A 64 -9.52 36.23 41.47
C ALA A 64 -8.62 37.42 41.15
N ALA A 65 -8.79 38.00 39.97
CA ALA A 65 -8.46 39.38 39.70
C ALA A 65 -9.53 39.96 38.76
N LYS A 66 -10.24 40.96 39.26
CA LYS A 66 -11.07 41.91 38.50
C LYS A 66 -10.15 42.84 37.70
N ILE A 67 -10.59 43.29 36.52
CA ILE A 67 -10.62 44.70 36.07
C ILE A 67 -11.42 44.75 34.75
N ASP A 68 -12.54 45.49 34.81
CA ASP A 68 -13.25 46.37 33.86
C ASP A 68 -13.20 46.02 32.35
N GLU A 69 -14.31 45.63 31.70
CA GLU A 69 -15.49 46.42 31.32
C GLU A 69 -15.22 47.48 30.23
N GLN A 70 -15.34 47.07 28.96
CA GLN A 70 -16.00 47.88 27.93
C GLN A 70 -16.86 46.99 27.02
N GLN A 71 -18.12 47.40 26.92
CA GLN A 71 -19.21 46.76 26.18
C GLN A 71 -19.12 47.10 24.70
N HIS A 72 -19.39 46.13 23.82
CA HIS A 72 -20.19 46.38 22.62
C HIS A 72 -20.97 45.13 22.21
N HIS A 73 -22.26 45.36 21.97
CA HIS A 73 -23.29 44.42 21.55
C HIS A 73 -22.94 43.65 20.27
N ALA A 74 -23.29 42.35 20.20
CA ALA A 74 -24.39 41.87 19.35
C ALA A 74 -24.53 40.33 19.30
N SER A 75 -25.78 39.90 19.43
CA SER A 75 -26.43 38.70 18.87
C SER A 75 -25.80 37.31 19.07
N LYS A 76 -26.42 36.61 20.03
CA LYS A 76 -26.49 35.15 20.15
C LYS A 76 -27.19 34.53 18.93
N GLN A 77 -26.60 33.50 18.33
CA GLN A 77 -27.37 32.40 17.75
C GLN A 77 -26.77 31.07 18.20
N LYS A 78 -27.61 30.34 18.92
CA LYS A 78 -27.32 29.12 19.68
C LYS A 78 -27.75 27.94 18.81
N VAL A 79 -26.83 27.32 18.09
CA VAL A 79 -27.09 26.03 17.42
C VAL A 79 -26.51 24.93 18.31
N ARG A 80 -27.41 24.21 18.96
CA ARG A 80 -27.13 22.97 19.68
C ARG A 80 -26.81 21.89 18.63
N SER A 81 -25.55 21.47 18.53
CA SER A 81 -25.19 20.23 17.83
C SER A 81 -25.14 19.12 18.87
N SER A 82 -26.10 18.20 18.78
CA SER A 82 -26.16 16.98 19.58
C SER A 82 -25.24 15.93 18.98
N CYS A 83 -24.13 15.62 19.65
CA CYS A 83 -23.34 14.42 19.38
C CYS A 83 -24.17 13.18 19.73
N ILE A 84 -24.65 12.47 18.71
CA ILE A 84 -25.13 11.09 18.85
C ILE A 84 -23.89 10.20 18.81
N ARG A 85 -23.59 9.59 19.95
CA ARG A 85 -22.53 8.60 20.12
C ARG A 85 -23.18 7.24 19.86
N THR A 86 -23.05 6.72 18.64
CA THR A 86 -23.48 5.36 18.32
C THR A 86 -22.33 4.43 18.66
N GLU A 87 -22.51 3.62 19.70
CA GLU A 87 -21.62 2.51 20.04
C GLU A 87 -21.78 1.44 18.95
N THR A 88 -20.82 1.37 18.04
CA THR A 88 -20.74 0.25 17.09
C THR A 88 -20.09 -0.93 17.80
N SER A 89 -20.95 -1.85 18.22
CA SER A 89 -20.60 -3.17 18.72
C SER A 89 -19.70 -3.91 17.72
N LEU A 90 -18.51 -4.32 18.17
CA LEU A 90 -17.74 -5.39 17.54
C LEU A 90 -18.55 -6.68 17.66
N TYR A 91 -19.03 -7.21 16.54
CA TYR A 91 -19.38 -8.61 16.41
C TYR A 91 -18.53 -9.23 15.30
N ASP A 92 -18.09 -10.44 15.61
CA ASP A 92 -17.20 -11.29 14.84
C ASP A 92 -17.71 -11.49 13.41
N ALA A 93 -16.88 -11.12 12.43
CA ALA A 93 -17.15 -11.43 11.04
C ALA A 93 -16.69 -12.87 10.76
N ASP A 94 -17.69 -13.73 10.58
CA ASP A 94 -17.58 -15.08 10.04
C ASP A 94 -16.68 -15.11 8.80
N THR A 95 -15.53 -15.77 8.95
CA THR A 95 -14.79 -16.35 7.84
C THR A 95 -15.63 -17.51 7.29
N ASN A 96 -16.36 -17.31 6.17
CA ASN A 96 -16.73 -18.35 5.20
C ASN A 96 -17.66 -17.84 4.07
N ALA A 97 -17.39 -16.67 3.51
CA ALA A 97 -17.91 -16.31 2.19
C ALA A 97 -16.76 -16.40 1.17
N ILE A 98 -16.42 -17.62 0.77
CA ILE A 98 -15.63 -17.84 -0.45
C ILE A 98 -16.59 -17.49 -1.58
N GLY A 99 -16.48 -16.26 -2.10
CA GLY A 99 -17.19 -15.86 -3.31
C GLY A 99 -16.80 -16.83 -4.42
N GLU A 100 -17.79 -17.56 -4.93
CA GLU A 100 -17.61 -18.52 -6.02
C GLU A 100 -17.16 -17.73 -7.25
N PHE A 101 -15.88 -17.88 -7.61
CA PHE A 101 -15.28 -17.25 -8.77
C PHE A 101 -15.91 -17.90 -10.01
N LYS A 102 -16.81 -17.16 -10.69
CA LYS A 102 -17.52 -17.70 -11.84
C LYS A 102 -16.54 -17.87 -13.00
N THR A 103 -16.14 -19.10 -13.27
CA THR A 103 -15.45 -19.47 -14.53
C THR A 103 -16.41 -19.21 -15.69
N ILE A 104 -16.06 -18.24 -16.52
CA ILE A 104 -16.86 -17.78 -17.65
C ILE A 104 -16.64 -18.75 -18.83
N ASP A 105 -17.30 -19.90 -18.78
CA ASP A 105 -17.45 -20.73 -19.99
C ASP A 105 -18.70 -20.36 -20.80
N ASP A 106 -19.64 -19.58 -20.23
CA ASP A 106 -20.97 -19.35 -20.83
C ASP A 106 -21.26 -17.89 -21.30
N ILE A 107 -20.30 -16.96 -21.29
CA ILE A 107 -20.50 -15.56 -21.81
C ILE A 107 -19.58 -15.28 -23.02
N ASN A 108 -19.20 -16.32 -23.76
CA ASN A 108 -18.09 -16.25 -24.70
C ASN A 108 -18.48 -16.04 -26.18
N ASP A 109 -19.60 -15.38 -26.54
CA ASP A 109 -19.99 -15.47 -27.96
C ASP A 109 -20.68 -14.31 -28.69
N SER A 110 -20.65 -13.04 -28.27
CA SER A 110 -21.16 -12.00 -29.21
C SER A 110 -20.58 -10.57 -29.15
N ALA A 111 -19.86 -10.14 -28.11
CA ALA A 111 -19.43 -8.73 -28.04
C ALA A 111 -17.92 -8.49 -27.87
N THR A 112 -17.13 -9.49 -27.46
CA THR A 112 -15.73 -9.29 -27.03
C THR A 112 -14.68 -9.65 -28.08
N ARG A 113 -15.05 -10.15 -29.27
CA ARG A 113 -14.09 -10.77 -30.22
C ARG A 113 -13.56 -9.87 -31.35
N ALA A 114 -14.04 -8.64 -31.50
CA ALA A 114 -13.60 -7.75 -32.60
C ALA A 114 -13.07 -6.38 -32.14
N GLY A 115 -12.96 -6.15 -30.83
CA GLY A 115 -12.36 -4.93 -30.30
C GLY A 115 -10.86 -4.89 -30.56
N LYS A 116 -10.33 -3.68 -30.76
CA LYS A 116 -8.89 -3.43 -30.83
C LYS A 116 -8.24 -3.93 -29.54
N ARG A 117 -7.19 -4.74 -29.66
CA ARG A 117 -6.41 -5.24 -28.53
C ARG A 117 -5.22 -4.31 -28.29
N VAL A 118 -4.88 -4.08 -27.02
CA VAL A 118 -3.68 -3.37 -26.60
C VAL A 118 -2.72 -4.40 -26.03
N SER A 119 -1.53 -4.49 -26.63
CA SER A 119 -0.43 -5.31 -26.15
C SER A 119 0.38 -4.51 -25.13
N ILE A 120 0.54 -5.01 -23.92
CA ILE A 120 1.38 -4.41 -22.88
C ILE A 120 2.49 -5.38 -22.48
N SER A 121 3.69 -4.87 -22.26
CA SER A 121 4.77 -5.64 -21.65
C SER A 121 4.60 -5.67 -20.13
N ARG A 122 5.21 -6.66 -19.47
CA ARG A 122 5.36 -6.62 -18.02
C ARG A 122 6.26 -5.44 -17.63
N PRO A 123 5.92 -4.68 -16.58
CA PRO A 123 6.77 -3.58 -16.13
C PRO A 123 8.12 -4.12 -15.67
N VAL A 124 9.19 -3.40 -15.96
CA VAL A 124 10.54 -3.75 -15.50
C VAL A 124 10.69 -3.35 -14.03
N ILE A 125 11.54 -4.06 -13.30
CA ILE A 125 11.86 -3.70 -11.91
C ILE A 125 12.42 -2.27 -11.81
N HIS A 126 11.76 -1.45 -11.00
CA HIS A 126 12.20 -0.14 -10.56
C HIS A 126 13.18 -0.28 -9.39
N TRP A 127 14.45 -0.09 -9.67
CA TRP A 127 15.46 -0.01 -8.63
C TRP A 127 15.41 1.35 -7.93
N THR A 128 15.28 1.35 -6.61
CA THR A 128 15.29 2.58 -5.79
C THR A 128 16.57 3.39 -6.04
N VAL A 129 17.69 2.72 -6.30
CA VAL A 129 18.97 3.39 -6.60
C VAL A 129 19.39 3.06 -8.04
N PRO A 130 18.95 3.86 -9.03
CA PRO A 130 19.25 3.59 -10.43
C PRO A 130 20.76 3.68 -10.71
N GLY A 131 21.23 2.84 -11.62
CA GLY A 131 22.63 2.83 -12.09
C GLY A 131 23.63 2.07 -11.22
N TYR A 132 23.20 1.47 -10.11
CA TYR A 132 24.06 0.57 -9.34
C TYR A 132 23.94 -0.86 -9.86
N LYS A 133 25.09 -1.51 -10.02
CA LYS A 133 25.19 -2.91 -10.43
C LYS A 133 24.45 -3.81 -9.45
N VAL A 134 23.65 -4.72 -9.97
CA VAL A 134 22.95 -5.72 -9.15
C VAL A 134 23.97 -6.76 -8.73
N GLY A 135 24.07 -7.02 -7.42
CA GLY A 135 24.90 -8.11 -6.94
C GLY A 135 24.09 -9.29 -6.44
N TRP A 136 24.70 -10.46 -6.52
CA TRP A 136 24.12 -11.72 -6.08
C TRP A 136 25.13 -12.52 -5.27
N ARG A 137 24.62 -13.50 -4.53
CA ARG A 137 25.42 -14.44 -3.76
C ARG A 137 25.28 -15.83 -4.38
N ASP A 138 26.39 -16.50 -4.63
CA ASP A 138 26.37 -17.88 -5.12
C ASP A 138 26.09 -18.89 -3.99
N GLU A 139 26.01 -20.18 -4.35
CA GLU A 139 25.82 -21.29 -3.40
C GLU A 139 26.99 -21.49 -2.43
N ASN A 140 28.18 -20.97 -2.79
CA ASN A 140 29.41 -21.06 -1.99
C ASN A 140 29.62 -19.82 -1.12
N ASP A 141 28.57 -19.02 -0.92
CA ASP A 141 28.59 -17.81 -0.12
C ASP A 141 29.48 -16.66 -0.66
N ASN A 142 29.97 -16.77 -1.89
CA ASN A 142 30.76 -15.74 -2.57
C ASN A 142 29.84 -14.69 -3.19
N TRP A 143 30.30 -13.44 -3.16
CA TRP A 143 29.57 -12.30 -3.70
C TRP A 143 30.04 -11.95 -5.10
N PHE A 144 29.09 -11.61 -5.96
CA PHE A 144 29.35 -11.19 -7.33
C PHE A 144 28.51 -9.96 -7.68
N ASP A 145 28.96 -9.20 -8.67
CA ASP A 145 28.16 -8.27 -9.45
C ASP A 145 28.54 -8.36 -10.93
N GLU A 146 28.02 -7.45 -11.75
CA GLU A 146 28.33 -7.39 -13.20
C GLU A 146 29.84 -7.28 -13.52
N ASP A 147 30.69 -6.82 -12.58
CA ASP A 147 32.15 -6.75 -12.75
C ASP A 147 32.88 -8.02 -12.30
N GLY A 148 32.18 -8.95 -11.64
CA GLY A 148 32.73 -10.23 -11.18
C GLY A 148 32.77 -10.37 -9.65
N PRO A 149 33.71 -11.17 -9.10
CA PRO A 149 33.76 -11.49 -7.68
C PRO A 149 34.03 -10.28 -6.78
N ARG A 150 33.40 -10.23 -5.60
CA ARG A 150 33.57 -9.19 -4.59
C ARG A 150 33.89 -9.75 -3.21
N ASN A 151 34.63 -8.95 -2.43
CA ASN A 151 34.88 -9.21 -1.01
C ASN A 151 33.71 -8.70 -0.15
N GLY A 152 32.51 -9.25 -0.36
CA GLY A 152 31.29 -8.90 0.37
C GLY A 152 30.17 -8.34 -0.52
N PRO A 153 28.97 -8.10 0.05
CA PRO A 153 27.82 -7.62 -0.70
C PRO A 153 28.08 -6.22 -1.27
N PRO A 154 27.57 -5.92 -2.48
CA PRO A 154 27.57 -4.56 -2.99
C PRO A 154 26.88 -3.59 -2.02
N GLN A 155 27.29 -2.32 -2.05
CA GLN A 155 26.83 -1.30 -1.11
C GLN A 155 25.30 -1.16 -1.02
N ASN A 156 24.58 -1.35 -2.14
CA ASN A 156 23.13 -1.22 -2.22
C ASN A 156 22.37 -2.56 -2.28
N TYR A 157 23.06 -3.69 -2.08
CA TYR A 157 22.48 -5.02 -2.20
C TYR A 157 21.20 -5.18 -1.37
N TRP A 158 21.19 -4.73 -0.11
CA TRP A 158 20.02 -4.90 0.76
C TRP A 158 18.78 -4.15 0.27
N ARG A 159 18.98 -3.01 -0.42
CA ARG A 159 17.88 -2.22 -1.00
C ARG A 159 17.37 -2.89 -2.28
N GLN A 160 18.30 -3.25 -3.17
CA GLN A 160 17.95 -4.00 -4.38
C GLN A 160 17.22 -5.31 -4.03
N SER A 161 17.73 -6.10 -3.10
CA SER A 161 17.07 -7.31 -2.64
C SER A 161 15.66 -7.05 -2.04
N ALA A 162 15.41 -5.86 -1.48
CA ALA A 162 14.07 -5.48 -1.05
C ALA A 162 13.16 -5.14 -2.24
N ASP A 163 13.64 -4.32 -3.18
CA ASP A 163 12.94 -3.97 -4.42
C ASP A 163 12.58 -5.23 -5.22
N GLU A 164 13.52 -6.18 -5.35
CA GLU A 164 13.34 -7.46 -6.04
C GLU A 164 12.32 -8.36 -5.36
N ARG A 165 12.34 -8.45 -4.03
CA ARG A 165 11.31 -9.22 -3.29
C ARG A 165 9.92 -8.63 -3.46
N GLU A 166 9.79 -7.30 -3.50
CA GLU A 166 8.51 -6.62 -3.71
C GLU A 166 8.01 -6.85 -5.13
N TYR A 167 8.87 -6.63 -6.12
CA TYR A 167 8.59 -6.90 -7.53
C TYR A 167 8.16 -8.36 -7.77
N ASN A 168 8.96 -9.34 -7.32
CA ASN A 168 8.66 -10.76 -7.53
C ASN A 168 7.35 -11.19 -6.88
N MET A 169 7.03 -10.62 -5.71
CA MET A 169 5.75 -10.90 -5.05
C MET A 169 4.58 -10.37 -5.86
N GLU A 170 4.66 -9.15 -6.39
CA GLU A 170 3.59 -8.56 -7.19
C GLU A 170 3.43 -9.28 -8.53
N MET A 171 4.54 -9.63 -9.19
CA MET A 171 4.51 -10.41 -10.42
C MET A 171 3.97 -11.83 -10.19
N ALA A 172 4.21 -12.45 -9.04
CA ALA A 172 3.59 -13.72 -8.69
C ALA A 172 2.06 -13.62 -8.58
N VAL A 173 1.52 -12.48 -8.13
CA VAL A 173 0.07 -12.24 -8.14
C VAL A 173 -0.45 -11.98 -9.55
N VAL A 174 0.31 -11.28 -10.39
CA VAL A 174 0.00 -11.15 -11.83
C VAL A 174 -0.09 -12.53 -12.48
N ASP A 175 0.89 -13.40 -12.24
CA ASP A 175 0.90 -14.77 -12.74
C ASP A 175 -0.34 -15.56 -12.25
N ALA A 176 -0.72 -15.42 -10.97
CA ALA A 176 -1.91 -16.03 -10.41
C ALA A 176 -3.21 -15.53 -11.08
N VAL A 177 -3.30 -14.23 -11.38
CA VAL A 177 -4.42 -13.62 -12.11
C VAL A 177 -4.50 -14.14 -13.55
N LEU A 178 -3.37 -14.20 -14.25
CA LEU A 178 -3.31 -14.70 -15.63
C LEU A 178 -3.65 -16.19 -15.72
N ALA A 179 -3.21 -16.97 -14.72
CA ALA A 179 -3.48 -18.40 -14.60
C ALA A 179 -4.87 -18.74 -14.03
N GLU A 180 -5.66 -17.73 -13.62
CA GLU A 180 -6.97 -17.89 -12.96
C GLU A 180 -6.93 -18.81 -11.73
N TYR A 181 -5.85 -18.75 -10.95
CA TYR A 181 -5.62 -19.63 -9.81
C TYR A 181 -5.50 -18.85 -8.50
N ASP A 182 -6.35 -19.19 -7.51
CA ASP A 182 -6.33 -18.65 -6.14
C ASP A 182 -6.24 -17.11 -6.05
N ILE A 183 -6.92 -16.41 -6.96
CA ILE A 183 -6.84 -14.95 -7.15
C ILE A 183 -7.10 -14.18 -5.85
N GLU A 184 -8.20 -14.48 -5.15
CA GLU A 184 -8.59 -13.74 -3.94
C GLU A 184 -7.55 -13.88 -2.82
N SER A 185 -6.97 -15.06 -2.64
CA SER A 185 -5.90 -15.31 -1.67
C SER A 185 -4.62 -14.55 -2.04
N ALA A 186 -4.23 -14.61 -3.31
CA ALA A 186 -3.07 -13.90 -3.85
C ALA A 186 -3.22 -12.37 -3.68
N VAL A 187 -4.36 -11.81 -4.05
CA VAL A 187 -4.68 -10.37 -3.88
C VAL A 187 -4.70 -9.97 -2.40
N ARG A 188 -5.35 -10.75 -1.52
CA ARG A 188 -5.36 -10.48 -0.08
C ARG A 188 -3.97 -10.49 0.54
N SER A 189 -3.04 -11.27 -0.01
CA SER A 189 -1.66 -11.30 0.47
C SER A 189 -0.96 -9.94 0.28
N LEU A 190 -1.24 -9.23 -0.83
CA LEU A 190 -0.74 -7.88 -1.09
C LEU A 190 -1.46 -6.85 -0.20
N GLU A 191 -2.78 -6.87 -0.15
CA GLU A 191 -3.60 -5.91 0.63
C GLU A 191 -3.21 -5.92 2.13
N LYS A 192 -2.91 -7.11 2.70
CA LYS A 192 -2.47 -7.26 4.10
C LYS A 192 -1.16 -6.54 4.42
N ARG A 193 -0.26 -6.38 3.46
CA ARG A 193 1.03 -5.72 3.69
C ARG A 193 0.90 -4.20 3.84
N ARG A 194 -0.33 -3.68 3.71
CA ARG A 194 -0.73 -2.26 3.75
C ARG A 194 -0.03 -1.46 2.67
N SER A 195 -0.72 -1.19 1.58
CA SER A 195 -0.27 -0.10 0.71
C SER A 195 -0.54 1.27 1.37
N THR A 196 0.20 2.25 0.88
CA THR A 196 0.06 3.71 1.02
C THR A 196 -1.17 4.16 1.81
N ARG A 197 -0.94 4.89 2.91
CA ARG A 197 -1.99 5.40 3.83
C ARG A 197 -3.16 6.12 3.12
N LEU A 198 -2.88 6.83 2.04
CA LEU A 198 -3.85 7.58 1.22
C LEU A 198 -3.60 7.21 -0.25
N PRO A 199 -4.12 6.07 -0.72
CA PRO A 199 -3.75 5.52 -2.03
C PRO A 199 -4.27 6.39 -3.18
N SER A 200 -5.48 6.94 -3.07
CA SER A 200 -6.07 7.92 -3.99
C SER A 200 -5.30 9.25 -4.09
N MET A 201 -4.45 9.54 -3.11
CA MET A 201 -3.59 10.74 -3.09
C MET A 201 -2.15 10.44 -3.54
N SER A 202 -1.86 9.16 -3.82
CA SER A 202 -0.53 8.73 -4.21
C SER A 202 -0.22 9.22 -5.61
N ARG A 203 1.00 9.76 -5.81
CA ARG A 203 1.53 10.03 -7.15
C ARG A 203 1.51 8.79 -8.04
N LYS A 204 1.55 7.60 -7.43
CA LYS A 204 1.60 6.33 -8.13
C LYS A 204 0.33 6.07 -8.94
N ILE A 205 -0.82 6.69 -8.63
CA ILE A 205 -2.03 6.47 -9.45
C ILE A 205 -1.89 7.05 -10.86
N LEU A 206 -0.99 8.03 -11.04
CA LEU A 206 -0.77 8.68 -12.33
C LEU A 206 -0.09 7.71 -13.32
N GLY A 207 -0.37 7.89 -14.60
CA GLY A 207 0.13 7.05 -15.70
C GLY A 207 -0.95 6.14 -16.29
N SER A 208 -0.51 5.22 -17.13
CA SER A 208 -1.35 4.25 -17.83
C SER A 208 -1.43 2.93 -17.08
N TRP A 209 -2.65 2.39 -16.99
CA TRP A 209 -2.98 1.15 -16.30
C TRP A 209 -3.76 0.22 -17.22
N ALA A 210 -3.40 -1.06 -17.24
CA ALA A 210 -4.10 -2.09 -17.97
C ALA A 210 -4.89 -2.97 -17.00
N PRO A 211 -6.23 -3.03 -17.11
CA PRO A 211 -7.04 -3.89 -16.27
C PRO A 211 -6.87 -5.35 -16.70
N LEU A 212 -6.38 -6.19 -15.79
CA LEU A 212 -6.34 -7.64 -15.94
C LEU A 212 -7.62 -8.29 -15.42
N LEU A 213 -8.17 -7.74 -14.32
CA LEU A 213 -9.48 -8.07 -13.78
C LEU A 213 -10.35 -6.80 -13.72
N LEU A 214 -11.63 -6.94 -14.05
CA LEU A 214 -12.67 -5.93 -13.84
C LEU A 214 -13.90 -6.63 -13.26
N SER A 215 -14.39 -6.18 -12.11
CA SER A 215 -15.46 -6.82 -11.34
C SER A 215 -15.20 -8.32 -11.11
N SER A 216 -13.97 -8.68 -10.73
CA SER A 216 -13.49 -10.06 -10.57
C SER A 216 -13.53 -10.90 -11.85
N LYS A 217 -13.74 -10.31 -13.04
CA LYS A 217 -13.72 -11.01 -14.33
C LYS A 217 -12.43 -10.74 -15.08
N ARG A 218 -11.81 -11.78 -15.61
CA ARG A 218 -10.57 -11.65 -16.40
C ARG A 218 -10.84 -10.97 -17.74
N LEU A 219 -10.02 -9.99 -18.07
CA LEU A 219 -10.08 -9.24 -19.33
C LEU A 219 -8.95 -9.59 -20.31
N THR A 220 -7.96 -10.36 -19.90
CA THR A 220 -6.77 -10.66 -20.72
C THR A 220 -7.03 -11.71 -21.79
N TYR A 221 -6.45 -11.51 -22.98
CA TYR A 221 -6.49 -12.46 -24.09
C TYR A 221 -5.14 -13.18 -24.22
N ASN A 222 -4.93 -14.25 -23.46
CA ASN A 222 -3.75 -15.09 -23.66
C ASN A 222 -4.11 -16.28 -24.55
N ASP A 223 -4.06 -16.06 -25.87
CA ASP A 223 -4.25 -17.12 -26.88
C ASP A 223 -3.05 -18.11 -26.90
N LYS A 224 -1.92 -17.75 -26.26
CA LYS A 224 -0.71 -18.58 -26.14
C LYS A 224 -0.62 -19.23 -24.76
N ALA A 225 -0.16 -20.47 -24.74
CA ALA A 225 -0.02 -21.28 -23.53
C ALA A 225 1.11 -20.73 -22.64
N VAL A 226 0.77 -19.87 -21.66
CA VAL A 226 1.54 -19.54 -20.44
C VAL A 226 3.06 -19.46 -20.62
N ASP A 227 3.52 -18.84 -21.70
CA ASP A 227 4.90 -18.41 -21.79
C ASP A 227 4.98 -17.14 -20.91
N ASN A 228 5.51 -17.26 -19.69
CA ASN A 228 5.61 -16.17 -18.70
C ASN A 228 6.40 -14.92 -19.19
N GLU A 229 6.87 -14.94 -20.43
CA GLU A 229 7.71 -13.91 -21.06
C GLU A 229 6.99 -13.13 -22.18
N GLY A 230 5.73 -13.46 -22.47
CA GLY A 230 4.95 -12.78 -23.52
C GLY A 230 4.35 -11.45 -23.08
N ASP A 231 4.09 -10.58 -24.06
CA ASP A 231 3.19 -9.44 -23.88
C ASP A 231 1.78 -9.93 -23.49
N ILE A 232 1.11 -9.12 -22.68
CA ILE A 232 -0.26 -9.37 -22.20
C ILE A 232 -1.21 -8.55 -23.10
N GLU A 233 -2.20 -9.20 -23.70
CA GLU A 233 -3.21 -8.49 -24.48
C GLU A 233 -4.41 -8.14 -23.59
N VAL A 234 -4.79 -6.86 -23.57
CA VAL A 234 -5.95 -6.32 -22.84
C VAL A 234 -6.87 -5.53 -23.80
N PRO A 235 -8.16 -5.35 -23.47
CA PRO A 235 -9.08 -4.63 -24.36
C PRO A 235 -8.84 -3.11 -24.38
N PHE A 236 -8.29 -2.54 -23.30
CA PHE A 236 -8.02 -1.11 -23.20
C PHE A 236 -7.02 -0.82 -22.08
N THR A 237 -6.53 0.41 -22.03
CA THR A 237 -5.81 0.99 -20.88
C THR A 237 -6.60 2.14 -20.30
N ILE A 238 -6.32 2.47 -19.04
CA ILE A 238 -6.86 3.59 -18.28
C ILE A 238 -5.70 4.55 -18.03
N ASP A 239 -5.78 5.74 -18.59
CA ASP A 239 -4.80 6.81 -18.45
C ASP A 239 -5.27 7.79 -17.38
N VAL A 240 -4.50 7.89 -16.29
CA VAL A 240 -4.79 8.79 -15.17
C VAL A 240 -3.78 9.94 -15.19
N SER A 241 -4.26 11.15 -15.41
CA SER A 241 -3.42 12.34 -15.51
C SER A 241 -3.99 13.50 -14.68
N ARG A 242 -3.14 14.48 -14.37
CA ARG A 242 -3.62 15.74 -13.79
C ARG A 242 -4.26 16.58 -14.88
N SER A 243 -5.47 17.09 -14.63
CA SER A 243 -6.16 17.96 -15.61
C SER A 243 -5.41 19.26 -15.87
N ASN A 244 -4.66 19.77 -14.89
CA ASN A 244 -3.87 21.00 -14.98
C ASN A 244 -2.42 20.78 -15.42
N GLY A 245 -2.09 19.61 -15.98
CA GLY A 245 -0.74 19.26 -16.40
C GLY A 245 0.12 18.66 -15.28
N ARG A 246 1.26 18.06 -15.68
CA ARG A 246 2.16 17.37 -14.75
C ARG A 246 2.84 18.33 -13.79
N ARG A 247 3.09 17.87 -12.56
CA ARG A 247 3.76 18.64 -11.51
C ARG A 247 4.83 17.77 -10.89
N PHE A 248 6.06 18.25 -10.94
CA PHE A 248 7.23 17.52 -10.45
C PHE A 248 7.68 18.04 -9.09
N GLY A 249 8.14 17.12 -8.25
CA GLY A 249 8.79 17.46 -6.99
C GLY A 249 10.23 17.93 -7.19
N PRO A 250 10.88 18.42 -6.14
CA PRO A 250 12.31 18.69 -6.19
C PRO A 250 13.06 17.38 -6.51
N GLY A 251 14.00 17.44 -7.44
CA GLY A 251 14.85 16.29 -7.77
C GLY A 251 15.68 15.85 -6.56
N ASN A 252 15.80 14.54 -6.36
CA ASN A 252 16.64 13.94 -5.32
C ASN A 252 17.71 13.02 -5.94
N HIS A 253 18.46 12.30 -5.11
CA HIS A 253 19.49 11.36 -5.57
C HIS A 253 18.94 10.16 -6.36
N TYR A 254 17.62 9.95 -6.37
CA TYR A 254 16.93 8.84 -7.04
C TYR A 254 16.21 9.27 -8.32
N GLY A 255 15.93 10.56 -8.49
CA GLY A 255 15.31 11.09 -9.70
C GLY A 255 14.41 12.27 -9.44
N VAL A 256 13.67 12.65 -10.47
CA VAL A 256 12.60 13.64 -10.39
C VAL A 256 11.28 12.89 -10.59
N TYR A 257 10.37 13.01 -9.62
CA TYR A 257 9.10 12.30 -9.64
C TYR A 257 7.94 13.27 -9.61
N ASP A 258 6.78 12.83 -10.07
CA ASP A 258 5.53 13.54 -9.86
C ASP A 258 5.29 13.84 -8.37
N LEU A 259 4.74 15.01 -8.07
CA LEU A 259 4.29 15.34 -6.72
C LEU A 259 3.16 14.40 -6.27
N LYS A 260 2.98 14.26 -4.96
CA LYS A 260 1.74 13.69 -4.44
C LYS A 260 0.56 14.57 -4.85
N LEU A 261 -0.60 13.95 -4.98
CA LEU A 261 -1.83 14.67 -5.26
C LEU A 261 -2.28 15.40 -3.99
N VAL A 262 -3.01 16.50 -4.18
CA VAL A 262 -3.64 17.28 -3.11
C VAL A 262 -5.14 17.04 -3.14
N ASP A 263 -5.78 17.02 -1.96
CA ASP A 263 -7.22 16.80 -1.86
C ASP A 263 -7.99 17.81 -2.72
N GLY A 264 -8.94 17.32 -3.52
CA GLY A 264 -9.67 18.12 -4.49
C GLY A 264 -8.91 18.42 -5.80
N GLU A 265 -7.68 17.93 -6.00
CA GLU A 265 -6.94 18.12 -7.25
C GLU A 265 -7.65 17.41 -8.41
N ALA A 266 -7.94 18.14 -9.48
CA ALA A 266 -8.62 17.61 -10.66
C ALA A 266 -7.73 16.62 -11.43
N LEU A 267 -8.28 15.43 -11.67
CA LEU A 267 -7.70 14.36 -12.45
C LEU A 267 -8.57 14.12 -13.69
N THR A 268 -7.91 13.86 -14.81
CA THR A 268 -8.55 13.38 -16.03
C THR A 268 -8.24 11.91 -16.16
N ILE A 269 -9.29 11.10 -16.22
CA ILE A 269 -9.24 9.67 -16.50
C ILE A 269 -9.76 9.45 -17.90
N ALA A 270 -8.91 8.88 -18.75
CA ALA A 270 -9.27 8.51 -20.11
C ALA A 270 -9.07 7.00 -20.31
N THR A 271 -9.82 6.39 -21.22
CA THR A 271 -9.55 5.03 -21.67
C THR A 271 -9.01 5.06 -23.10
N THR A 272 -8.07 4.18 -23.41
CA THR A 272 -7.51 4.03 -24.75
C THR A 272 -7.60 2.58 -25.20
N GLY A 273 -8.05 2.34 -26.43
CA GLY A 273 -8.03 1.00 -27.05
C GLY A 273 -9.39 0.33 -27.22
N ASN A 274 -10.43 0.84 -26.56
CA ASN A 274 -11.82 0.43 -26.80
C ASN A 274 -12.51 1.39 -27.79
N ASP A 275 -13.64 0.97 -28.37
CA ASP A 275 -14.50 1.85 -29.18
C ASP A 275 -15.29 2.84 -28.31
N ASP A 276 -15.56 2.47 -27.05
CA ASP A 276 -16.18 3.33 -26.05
C ASP A 276 -15.10 4.10 -25.27
N ASP A 277 -14.56 5.16 -25.87
CA ASP A 277 -13.63 6.06 -25.20
C ASP A 277 -14.35 6.82 -24.06
N ILE A 278 -13.99 6.49 -22.82
CA ILE A 278 -14.37 7.24 -21.62
C ILE A 278 -13.33 8.34 -21.41
N CYS A 279 -13.78 9.57 -21.18
CA CYS A 279 -12.92 10.67 -20.73
C CYS A 279 -13.68 11.49 -19.70
N ILE A 280 -13.29 11.36 -18.43
CA ILE A 280 -13.99 11.96 -17.29
C ILE A 280 -13.01 12.68 -16.39
N ASN A 281 -13.45 13.83 -15.90
CA ASN A 281 -12.76 14.55 -14.85
C ASN A 281 -13.34 14.17 -13.48
N ILE A 282 -12.46 13.72 -12.59
CA ILE A 282 -12.77 13.48 -11.18
C ILE A 282 -11.83 14.32 -10.32
N ASN A 283 -12.05 14.31 -9.01
CA ASN A 283 -11.11 14.92 -8.07
C ASN A 283 -10.40 13.82 -7.27
N ALA A 284 -9.11 14.02 -7.01
CA ALA A 284 -8.42 13.26 -5.99
C ALA A 284 -9.09 13.52 -4.63
N ASP A 285 -9.31 12.47 -3.86
CA ASP A 285 -10.06 12.53 -2.60
C ASP A 285 -9.37 11.69 -1.53
N GLU A 286 -9.06 12.29 -0.39
CA GLU A 286 -8.43 11.61 0.75
C GLU A 286 -9.29 10.45 1.29
N SER A 287 -10.61 10.50 1.13
CA SER A 287 -11.52 9.45 1.56
C SER A 287 -11.48 8.20 0.69
N ASN A 288 -10.79 8.27 -0.46
CA ASN A 288 -10.68 7.19 -1.44
C ASN A 288 -12.07 6.71 -1.92
N SER A 289 -13.00 7.67 -2.08
CA SER A 289 -14.35 7.39 -2.56
C SER A 289 -14.36 6.82 -3.98
N GLN A 290 -15.30 5.92 -4.24
CA GLN A 290 -15.49 5.32 -5.54
C GLN A 290 -16.31 6.25 -6.44
N ASN A 291 -15.79 6.52 -7.63
CA ASN A 291 -16.41 7.33 -8.66
C ASN A 291 -16.75 6.43 -9.85
N ALA A 292 -18.02 6.42 -10.26
CA ALA A 292 -18.44 5.69 -11.45
C ALA A 292 -17.96 6.42 -12.71
N LEU A 293 -17.16 5.73 -13.53
CA LEU A 293 -16.57 6.30 -14.76
C LEU A 293 -17.41 6.02 -16.01
N GLY A 294 -18.37 5.10 -15.94
CA GLY A 294 -19.16 4.69 -17.10
C GLY A 294 -19.06 3.20 -17.35
N LYS A 295 -19.61 2.74 -18.47
CA LYS A 295 -19.64 1.30 -18.78
C LYS A 295 -18.68 0.98 -19.89
N ILE A 296 -18.01 -0.15 -19.77
CA ILE A 296 -17.21 -0.77 -20.83
C ILE A 296 -17.82 -2.13 -21.11
N GLY A 297 -18.46 -2.26 -22.28
CA GLY A 297 -19.33 -3.39 -22.56
C GLY A 297 -20.50 -3.45 -21.56
N GLN A 298 -20.55 -4.51 -20.75
CA GLN A 298 -21.60 -4.70 -19.74
C GLN A 298 -21.16 -4.32 -18.32
N GLU A 299 -19.85 -4.12 -18.12
CA GLU A 299 -19.28 -3.86 -16.79
C GLU A 299 -19.26 -2.37 -16.48
N GLN A 300 -19.53 -2.03 -15.22
CA GLN A 300 -19.39 -0.67 -14.72
C GLN A 300 -17.94 -0.45 -14.31
N LEU A 301 -17.28 0.53 -14.91
CA LEU A 301 -15.96 0.98 -14.49
C LEU A 301 -16.07 1.95 -13.33
N TYR A 302 -15.24 1.76 -12.32
CA TYR A 302 -15.10 2.65 -11.17
C TYR A 302 -13.65 3.12 -11.05
N PHE A 303 -13.45 4.22 -10.32
CA PHE A 303 -12.14 4.64 -9.85
C PHE A 303 -12.22 5.12 -8.41
N GLY A 304 -11.27 4.70 -7.59
CA GLY A 304 -11.32 4.85 -6.13
C GLY A 304 -11.47 3.49 -5.47
N GLY A 305 -11.75 3.44 -4.17
CA GLY A 305 -11.75 2.18 -3.43
C GLY A 305 -10.41 1.43 -3.54
N ILE A 306 -9.31 2.15 -3.76
CA ILE A 306 -7.97 1.58 -3.96
C ILE A 306 -7.52 0.96 -2.63
N THR A 307 -7.29 -0.35 -2.62
CA THR A 307 -6.82 -1.09 -1.43
C THR A 307 -5.33 -1.37 -1.48
N TYR A 308 -4.76 -1.42 -2.68
CA TYR A 308 -3.33 -1.58 -2.91
C TYR A 308 -2.87 -0.76 -4.11
N ILE A 309 -1.67 -0.18 -4.01
CA ILE A 309 -1.00 0.48 -5.12
C ILE A 309 0.51 0.45 -4.92
N SER A 310 1.22 0.06 -5.97
CA SER A 310 2.67 0.06 -6.08
C SER A 310 3.10 0.76 -7.38
N ASP A 311 4.36 0.58 -7.77
CA ASP A 311 4.84 1.06 -9.07
C ASP A 311 4.29 0.18 -10.21
N TYR A 312 4.00 -1.10 -9.93
CA TYR A 312 3.66 -2.11 -10.93
C TYR A 312 2.17 -2.49 -10.94
N VAL A 313 1.49 -2.51 -9.79
CA VAL A 313 0.10 -2.97 -9.71
C VAL A 313 -0.77 -2.00 -8.90
N MET A 314 -2.04 -1.93 -9.28
CA MET A 314 -3.10 -1.23 -8.54
C MET A 314 -4.27 -2.18 -8.34
N ILE A 315 -4.79 -2.22 -7.12
CA ILE A 315 -5.94 -3.04 -6.73
C ILE A 315 -7.01 -2.10 -6.20
N GLN A 316 -8.18 -2.16 -6.82
CA GLN A 316 -9.39 -1.47 -6.39
C GLN A 316 -10.42 -2.54 -6.03
N ARG A 317 -11.28 -2.21 -5.06
CA ARG A 317 -12.48 -2.99 -4.78
C ARG A 317 -13.67 -2.21 -5.30
N SER A 318 -14.62 -2.87 -5.98
CA SER A 318 -15.89 -2.26 -6.38
C SER A 318 -16.78 -1.99 -5.15
N PRO A 319 -17.89 -1.24 -5.27
CA PRO A 319 -18.86 -1.08 -4.18
C PRO A 319 -19.40 -2.43 -3.65
N GLU A 320 -19.46 -3.44 -4.51
CA GLU A 320 -19.89 -4.80 -4.20
C GLU A 320 -18.77 -5.65 -3.58
N GLY A 321 -17.53 -5.16 -3.57
CA GLY A 321 -16.35 -5.85 -3.03
C GLY A 321 -15.60 -6.70 -4.06
N ASP A 322 -15.98 -6.64 -5.34
CA ASP A 322 -15.29 -7.32 -6.43
C ASP A 322 -13.89 -6.74 -6.66
N ILE A 323 -13.00 -7.53 -7.27
CA ILE A 323 -11.61 -7.13 -7.52
C ILE A 323 -11.48 -6.49 -8.90
N ASP A 324 -10.98 -5.26 -8.92
CA ASP A 324 -10.40 -4.63 -10.10
C ASP A 324 -8.87 -4.66 -9.93
N PHE A 325 -8.20 -5.46 -10.76
CA PHE A 325 -6.75 -5.65 -10.69
C PHE A 325 -6.10 -5.08 -11.95
N MET A 326 -5.23 -4.10 -11.78
CA MET A 326 -4.61 -3.37 -12.88
C MET A 326 -3.08 -3.50 -12.83
N LEU A 327 -2.49 -3.74 -14.00
CA LEU A 327 -1.05 -3.75 -14.23
C LEU A 327 -0.61 -2.40 -14.81
N ARG A 328 0.55 -1.91 -14.43
CA ARG A 328 1.16 -0.74 -15.02
C ARG A 328 1.44 -0.97 -16.52
N ALA A 329 1.05 -0.02 -17.36
CA ALA A 329 1.22 -0.09 -18.82
C ALA A 329 2.17 0.97 -19.40
N ASP A 330 2.82 1.76 -18.55
CA ASP A 330 3.82 2.77 -18.93
C ASP A 330 5.01 2.81 -17.96
N ASP A 331 6.02 3.62 -18.28
CA ASP A 331 7.22 3.81 -17.46
C ASP A 331 7.13 5.03 -16.52
N SER A 332 5.93 5.57 -16.28
CA SER A 332 5.74 6.81 -15.49
C SER A 332 6.26 6.69 -14.04
N TYR A 333 6.35 5.47 -13.52
CA TYR A 333 6.84 5.17 -12.17
C TYR A 333 8.35 5.40 -12.01
N LEU A 334 9.13 5.30 -13.10
CA LEU A 334 10.59 5.53 -13.11
C LEU A 334 10.95 7.00 -12.86
N GLY A 335 9.98 7.90 -12.91
CA GLY A 335 10.21 9.34 -12.88
C GLY A 335 10.73 9.85 -14.22
N ILE A 336 11.29 11.05 -14.22
CA ILE A 336 11.93 11.64 -15.40
C ILE A 336 13.36 12.05 -15.08
N SER A 337 14.21 11.98 -16.09
CA SER A 337 15.57 12.50 -16.05
C SER A 337 15.55 14.03 -15.93
N LYS A 338 16.68 14.61 -15.47
CA LYS A 338 16.83 16.08 -15.41
C LYS A 338 16.70 16.73 -16.79
N SER A 339 17.19 16.08 -17.84
CA SER A 339 17.06 16.55 -19.22
C SER A 339 15.62 16.53 -19.72
N GLU A 340 14.82 15.53 -19.34
CA GLU A 340 13.40 15.51 -19.69
C GLU A 340 12.62 16.57 -18.91
N LEU A 341 13.02 16.87 -17.67
CA LEU A 341 12.40 17.93 -16.87
C LEU A 341 12.52 19.30 -17.55
N GLU A 342 13.62 19.58 -18.23
CA GLU A 342 13.83 20.83 -18.98
C GLU A 342 12.84 21.01 -20.14
N MET A 343 12.25 19.93 -20.66
CA MET A 343 11.22 20.01 -21.72
C MET A 343 9.84 20.45 -21.19
N TYR A 344 9.64 20.42 -19.88
CA TYR A 344 8.37 20.76 -19.23
C TYR A 344 8.37 22.15 -18.56
N GLN A 345 9.50 22.86 -18.58
CA GLN A 345 9.66 24.24 -18.09
C GLN A 345 9.63 25.21 -19.26
#